data_AF-A0A2G6U125-F1
#
_entry.id   AF-A0A2G6U125-F1
#
_cell.length_a   1.000
_cell.length_b   1.000
_cell.length_c   1.000
_cell.angle_alpha   90.00
_cell.angle_beta   90.00
_cell.angle_gamma   90.00
#
_symmetry.space_group_name_H-M   'P 1'
#
loop_
_entity.id
_entity.type
_entity.pdbx_description
1 polymer ?
#
loop_
_entity_poly.entity_id
_entity_poly.type
_entity_poly.pdbx_seq_one_letter_code
_entity_poly.pdbx_strand_id
1 'polypeptide(L)'
;MNIASDIPVAQPAAGGLLQDDAALQGLAELMGKLEPLLAGRRLNRVVDLLSATADLVDMADDYMVEKVAKAFEDGVGGAWAAGNAARMAAAQVQAMEETPTLIGLMRMAREPDVRRGLAFMLAMAGALGRQHAHDPIDYAAD
;
A
#
# COMPACT_ATOMS: atom_id res chain seq x y z
N MET A 1 -1.98 -6.28 59.16
CA MET A 1 -0.80 -6.41 58.28
C MET A 1 -1.28 -6.09 56.87
N ASN A 2 -1.05 -4.85 56.41
CA ASN A 2 -1.61 -4.33 55.15
C ASN A 2 -0.50 -4.37 54.09
N ILE A 3 -0.59 -5.29 53.13
CA ILE A 3 0.30 -5.37 51.97
C ILE A 3 -0.28 -4.43 50.93
N ALA A 4 0.06 -3.14 51.04
CA ALA A 4 -0.12 -2.20 49.94
C ALA A 4 1.00 -2.49 48.93
N SER A 5 0.62 -3.08 47.81
CA SER A 5 1.46 -3.36 46.65
C SER A 5 2.05 -2.07 46.08
N ASP A 6 3.37 -1.93 46.18
CA ASP A 6 4.18 -0.99 45.41
C ASP A 6 4.09 -1.37 43.92
N ILE A 7 3.16 -0.74 43.21
CA ILE A 7 3.17 -0.74 41.75
C ILE A 7 4.28 0.23 41.32
N PRO A 8 5.33 -0.21 40.61
CA PRO A 8 6.30 0.71 40.05
C PRO A 8 5.60 1.58 39.01
N VAL A 9 5.33 2.84 39.37
CA VAL A 9 4.85 3.84 38.43
C VAL A 9 5.94 4.02 37.39
N ALA A 10 5.71 3.54 36.16
CA ALA A 10 6.60 3.80 35.03
C ALA A 10 6.75 5.31 34.89
N GLN A 11 7.96 5.81 35.17
CA GLN A 11 8.31 7.22 35.03
C GLN A 11 8.11 7.60 33.54
N PRO A 12 7.42 8.72 33.21
CA PRO A 12 7.26 9.11 31.82
C PRO A 12 8.65 9.35 31.20
N ALA A 13 8.96 8.61 30.13
CA ALA A 13 10.22 8.72 29.37
C ALA A 13 10.50 10.15 28.86
N ALA A 14 9.48 11.02 28.84
CA ALA A 14 9.60 12.44 28.57
C ALA A 14 10.56 13.18 29.53
N GLY A 15 10.71 12.72 30.77
CA GLY A 15 11.54 13.39 31.77
C GLY A 15 13.02 13.46 31.40
N GLY A 16 13.58 12.38 30.83
CA GLY A 16 15.00 12.31 30.46
C GLY A 16 15.33 13.05 29.15
N LEU A 17 14.41 13.05 28.18
CA LEU A 17 14.55 13.77 26.91
C LEU A 17 14.59 15.29 27.08
N LEU A 18 13.98 15.81 28.15
CA LEU A 18 13.94 17.23 28.47
C LEU A 18 15.19 17.73 29.23
N GLN A 19 16.09 16.84 29.64
CA GLN A 19 17.36 17.20 30.30
C GLN A 19 18.57 17.20 29.35
N ASP A 20 18.42 16.70 28.12
CA ASP A 20 19.49 16.62 27.13
C ASP A 20 19.28 17.67 26.03
N ASP A 21 20.13 18.68 26.00
CA ASP A 21 20.06 19.79 25.03
C ASP A 21 20.13 19.30 23.57
N ALA A 22 20.86 18.21 23.31
CA ALA A 22 20.93 17.61 21.97
C ALA A 22 19.62 16.90 21.61
N ALA A 23 18.98 16.24 22.58
CA ALA A 23 17.66 15.62 22.39
C ALA A 23 16.56 16.67 22.19
N LEU A 24 16.64 17.80 22.90
CA LEU A 24 15.73 18.94 22.72
C LEU A 24 15.85 19.58 21.33
N GLN A 25 17.08 19.72 20.81
CA GLN A 25 17.29 20.20 19.44
C GLN A 25 16.75 19.21 18.40
N GLY A 26 16.99 17.90 18.57
CA GLY A 26 16.44 16.87 17.70
C GLY A 26 14.91 16.84 17.71
N LEU A 27 14.29 17.01 18.88
CA LEU A 27 12.84 17.11 19.03
C LEU A 27 12.27 18.37 18.36
N ALA A 28 12.95 19.51 18.46
CA ALA A 28 12.55 20.75 17.79
C ALA A 28 12.60 20.61 16.27
N GLU A 29 13.64 19.96 15.73
CA GLU A 29 13.75 19.67 14.30
C GLU A 29 12.65 18.71 13.81
N LEU A 30 12.36 17.66 14.60
CA LEU A 30 11.30 16.71 14.30
C LEU A 30 9.91 17.38 14.33
N MET A 31 9.67 18.24 15.34
CA MET A 31 8.45 19.03 15.43
C MET A 31 8.26 19.95 14.23
N GLY A 32 9.33 20.61 13.76
CA GLY A 32 9.25 21.44 12.54
C GLY A 32 8.84 20.64 11.30
N LYS A 33 9.29 19.38 11.17
CA LYS A 33 8.89 18.49 10.06
C LYS A 33 7.46 17.96 10.20
N LEU A 34 6.99 17.77 11.43
CA LEU A 34 5.65 17.27 11.73
C LEU A 34 4.59 18.38 11.83
N GLU A 35 4.99 19.64 11.98
CA GLU A 35 4.13 20.82 12.08
C GLU A 35 3.03 20.88 11.00
N PRO A 36 3.29 20.68 9.69
CA PRO A 36 2.22 20.66 8.69
C PRO A 36 1.22 19.50 8.86
N LEU A 37 1.63 18.39 9.46
CA LEU A 37 0.78 17.22 9.72
C LEU A 37 -0.03 17.37 11.03
N LEU A 38 0.58 18.01 12.03
CA LEU A 38 -0.03 18.39 13.30
C LEU A 38 -1.09 19.47 13.11
N ALA A 39 -0.77 20.53 12.36
CA ALA A 39 -1.68 21.63 12.04
C ALA A 39 -2.95 21.14 11.31
N GLY A 40 -2.81 20.11 10.46
CA GLY A 40 -3.93 19.51 9.75
C GLY A 40 -4.72 18.45 10.54
N ARG A 41 -4.38 18.15 11.81
CA ARG A 41 -4.88 16.97 12.57
C ARG A 41 -4.77 15.63 11.83
N ARG A 42 -3.93 15.56 10.80
CA ARG A 42 -3.75 14.36 9.97
C ARG A 42 -2.75 13.40 10.60
N LEU A 43 -1.85 13.90 11.44
CA LEU A 43 -0.90 13.06 12.17
C LEU A 43 -1.61 12.02 13.02
N ASN A 44 -2.71 12.37 13.70
CA ASN A 44 -3.47 11.42 14.51
C ASN A 44 -3.94 10.22 13.68
N ARG A 45 -4.43 10.43 12.46
CA ARG A 45 -4.87 9.32 11.58
C ARG A 45 -3.71 8.45 11.11
N VAL A 46 -2.54 9.04 10.91
CA VAL A 46 -1.32 8.29 10.56
C VAL A 46 -0.88 7.46 11.77
N VAL A 47 -0.89 8.05 12.95
CA VAL A 47 -0.57 7.37 14.22
C VAL A 47 -1.57 6.24 14.47
N ASP A 48 -2.87 6.47 14.33
CA ASP A 48 -3.91 5.45 14.50
C ASP A 48 -3.71 4.27 13.53
N LEU A 49 -3.38 4.57 12.27
CA LEU A 49 -3.08 3.54 11.27
C LEU A 49 -1.82 2.75 11.62
N LEU A 50 -0.76 3.42 12.06
CA LEU A 50 0.49 2.78 12.46
C LEU A 50 0.29 1.94 13.72
N SER A 51 -0.49 2.41 14.69
CA SER A 51 -0.86 1.64 15.89
C SER A 51 -1.66 0.39 15.52
N ALA A 52 -2.68 0.51 14.67
CA ALA A 52 -3.44 -0.66 14.21
C ALA A 52 -2.58 -1.65 13.42
N THR A 53 -1.59 -1.14 12.68
CA THR A 53 -0.61 -1.98 11.98
C THR A 53 0.33 -2.67 12.96
N ALA A 54 0.76 -1.97 14.02
CA ALA A 54 1.61 -2.54 15.07
C ALA A 54 0.87 -3.64 15.84
N ASP A 55 -0.40 -3.41 16.22
CA ASP A 55 -1.24 -4.43 16.86
C ASP A 55 -1.40 -5.69 15.99
N LEU A 56 -1.48 -5.51 14.67
CA LEU A 56 -1.54 -6.62 13.71
C LEU A 56 -0.22 -7.40 13.65
N VAL A 57 0.92 -6.70 13.71
CA VAL A 57 2.26 -7.31 13.71
C VAL A 57 2.54 -8.02 15.03
N ASP A 58 2.14 -7.45 16.16
CA ASP A 58 2.31 -8.06 17.49
C ASP A 58 1.48 -9.34 17.66
N MET A 59 0.36 -9.47 16.93
CA MET A 59 -0.45 -10.70 16.91
C MET A 59 0.01 -11.70 15.83
N ALA A 60 0.88 -11.29 14.91
CA ALA A 60 1.38 -12.14 13.84
C ALA A 60 2.56 -12.99 14.34
N ASP A 61 2.54 -14.27 13.99
CA ASP A 61 3.74 -15.10 14.11
C ASP A 61 4.74 -14.79 12.99
N ASP A 62 5.98 -15.30 13.13
CA ASP A 62 7.06 -15.08 12.15
C ASP A 62 6.64 -15.46 10.71
N TYR A 63 5.83 -16.50 10.58
CA TYR A 63 5.34 -17.00 9.28
C TYR A 63 4.31 -16.05 8.65
N MET A 64 3.43 -15.44 9.46
CA MET A 64 2.49 -14.41 9.02
C MET A 64 3.20 -13.13 8.60
N VAL A 65 4.24 -12.72 9.33
CA VAL A 65 5.08 -11.56 8.95
C VAL A 65 5.74 -11.80 7.59
N GLU A 66 6.34 -12.97 7.37
CA GLU A 66 6.96 -13.32 6.09
C GLU A 66 5.94 -13.30 4.93
N LYS A 67 4.74 -13.82 5.15
CA LYS A 67 3.67 -13.79 4.15
C LYS A 67 3.19 -12.37 3.82
N VAL A 68 3.01 -11.54 4.82
CA VAL A 68 2.57 -10.14 4.62
C VAL A 68 3.66 -9.35 3.90
N ALA A 69 4.93 -9.54 4.27
CA ALA A 69 6.06 -8.93 3.59
C ALA A 69 6.09 -9.35 2.10
N LYS A 70 5.94 -10.64 1.82
CA LYS A 70 5.91 -11.15 0.45
C LYS A 70 4.71 -10.63 -0.35
N ALA A 71 3.52 -10.61 0.25
CA ALA A 71 2.33 -10.06 -0.39
C ALA A 71 2.47 -8.55 -0.67
N PHE A 72 3.12 -7.82 0.24
CA PHE A 72 3.44 -6.41 0.05
C PHE A 72 4.46 -6.21 -1.08
N GLU A 73 5.54 -7.00 -1.12
CA GLU A 73 6.53 -6.95 -2.20
C GLU A 73 5.91 -7.25 -3.56
N ASP A 74 5.13 -8.32 -3.66
CA ASP A 74 4.45 -8.72 -4.89
C ASP A 74 3.43 -7.65 -5.33
N GLY A 75 2.66 -7.11 -4.38
CA GLY A 75 1.64 -6.09 -4.63
C GLY A 75 2.24 -4.75 -5.04
N VAL A 76 3.21 -4.23 -4.28
CA VAL A 76 3.90 -2.96 -4.58
C VAL A 76 4.74 -3.09 -5.83
N GLY A 77 5.44 -4.20 -6.03
CA GLY A 77 6.22 -4.47 -7.24
C GLY A 77 5.33 -4.49 -8.49
N GLY A 78 4.20 -5.20 -8.43
CA GLY A 78 3.20 -5.22 -9.51
C GLY A 78 2.62 -3.83 -9.78
N ALA A 79 2.21 -3.11 -8.73
CA ALA A 79 1.68 -1.75 -8.86
C ALA A 79 2.72 -0.77 -9.41
N TRP A 80 3.99 -0.89 -9.02
CA TRP A 80 5.08 -0.05 -9.51
C TRP A 80 5.34 -0.28 -10.99
N ALA A 81 5.41 -1.55 -11.42
CA ALA A 81 5.57 -1.89 -12.83
C ALA A 81 4.40 -1.38 -13.69
N ALA A 82 3.16 -1.58 -13.24
CA ALA A 82 1.97 -1.07 -13.90
C ALA A 82 1.95 0.47 -13.96
N GLY A 83 2.29 1.14 -12.86
CA GLY A 83 2.38 2.60 -12.79
C GLY A 83 3.46 3.16 -13.70
N ASN A 84 4.60 2.49 -13.82
CA ASN A 84 5.64 2.89 -14.75
C ASN A 84 5.20 2.73 -16.21
N ALA A 85 4.57 1.61 -16.55
CA ALA A 85 3.99 1.40 -17.88
C ALA A 85 2.92 2.48 -18.21
N ALA A 86 2.07 2.83 -17.25
CA ALA A 86 1.08 3.89 -17.40
C ALA A 86 1.74 5.27 -17.62
N ARG A 87 2.79 5.61 -16.87
CA ARG A 87 3.56 6.85 -17.08
C ARG A 87 4.20 6.89 -18.48
N MET A 88 4.78 5.78 -18.94
CA MET A 88 5.34 5.69 -20.28
C MET A 88 4.28 5.82 -21.38
N ALA A 89 3.10 5.20 -21.20
CA ALA A 89 1.99 5.33 -22.13
C ALA A 89 1.46 6.78 -22.16
N ALA A 90 1.33 7.42 -21.00
CA ALA A 90 0.91 8.83 -20.92
C ALA A 90 1.91 9.76 -21.63
N ALA A 91 3.21 9.55 -21.44
CA ALA A 91 4.24 10.31 -22.13
C ALA A 91 4.17 10.12 -23.66
N GLN A 92 3.94 8.88 -24.13
CA GLN A 92 3.75 8.61 -25.56
C GLN A 92 2.53 9.31 -26.13
N VAL A 93 1.39 9.29 -25.43
CA VAL A 93 0.16 9.97 -25.87
C VAL A 93 0.35 11.49 -25.87
N GLN A 94 1.03 12.07 -24.88
CA GLN A 94 1.34 13.50 -24.84
C GLN A 94 2.28 13.95 -25.97
N ALA A 95 3.16 13.05 -26.43
CA ALA A 95 4.04 13.30 -27.56
C ALA A 95 3.34 13.17 -28.92
N MET A 96 2.09 12.67 -28.97
CA MET A 96 1.32 12.63 -30.21
C MET A 96 0.81 14.04 -30.54
N GLU A 97 1.20 14.55 -31.71
CA GLU A 97 0.77 15.88 -32.17
C GLU A 97 -0.75 15.96 -32.44
N GLU A 98 -1.37 14.84 -32.81
CA GLU A 98 -2.79 14.75 -33.11
C GLU A 98 -3.49 13.63 -32.32
N THR A 99 -4.75 13.84 -31.99
CA THR A 99 -5.56 12.81 -31.34
C THR A 99 -5.83 11.67 -32.34
N PRO A 100 -5.54 10.40 -31.98
CA PRO A 100 -5.72 9.30 -32.92
C PRO A 100 -7.18 9.13 -33.33
N THR A 101 -7.41 9.02 -34.63
CA THR A 101 -8.74 8.69 -35.20
C THR A 101 -9.09 7.22 -34.93
N LEU A 102 -10.35 6.83 -35.15
CA LEU A 102 -10.80 5.43 -35.02
C LEU A 102 -9.95 4.46 -35.86
N ILE A 103 -9.58 4.87 -37.08
CA ILE A 103 -8.70 4.10 -37.96
C ILE A 103 -7.27 4.04 -37.38
N GLY A 104 -6.80 5.14 -36.79
CA GLY A 104 -5.52 5.21 -36.09
C GLY A 104 -5.43 4.24 -34.92
N LEU A 105 -6.48 4.14 -34.10
CA LEU A 105 -6.57 3.17 -33.01
C LEU A 105 -6.55 1.72 -33.51
N MET A 106 -7.29 1.42 -34.59
CA MET A 106 -7.27 0.10 -35.21
C MET A 106 -5.88 -0.25 -35.78
N ARG A 107 -5.18 0.73 -36.35
CA ARG A 107 -3.80 0.56 -36.80
C ARG A 107 -2.85 0.30 -35.63
N MET A 108 -3.02 1.00 -34.52
CA MET A 108 -2.22 0.78 -33.30
C MET A 108 -2.45 -0.62 -32.71
N ALA A 109 -3.69 -1.13 -32.73
CA ALA A 109 -4.00 -2.49 -32.28
C ALA A 109 -3.37 -3.60 -33.14
N ARG A 110 -2.90 -3.28 -34.36
CA ARG A 110 -2.14 -4.22 -35.21
C ARG A 110 -0.66 -4.32 -34.83
N GLU A 111 -0.12 -3.36 -34.09
CA GLU A 111 1.25 -3.38 -33.61
C GLU A 111 1.47 -4.62 -32.73
N PRO A 112 2.56 -5.38 -32.92
CA PRO A 112 2.79 -6.64 -32.21
C PRO A 112 2.77 -6.48 -30.68
N ASP A 113 3.33 -5.40 -30.15
CA ASP A 113 3.41 -5.18 -28.70
C ASP A 113 2.06 -4.79 -28.09
N VAL A 114 1.26 -3.98 -28.80
CA VAL A 114 -0.10 -3.65 -28.40
C VAL A 114 -0.98 -4.90 -28.42
N ARG A 115 -0.83 -5.75 -29.44
CA ARG A 115 -1.57 -7.03 -29.52
C ARG A 115 -1.19 -7.98 -28.38
N ARG A 116 0.09 -8.05 -28.00
CA ARG A 116 0.53 -8.84 -26.83
C ARG A 116 -0.08 -8.30 -25.54
N GLY A 117 -0.11 -6.98 -25.36
CA GLY A 117 -0.76 -6.34 -24.21
C GLY A 117 -2.26 -6.63 -24.15
N LEU A 118 -2.97 -6.53 -25.27
CA LEU A 118 -4.39 -6.88 -25.36
C LEU A 118 -4.64 -8.36 -25.06
N ALA A 119 -3.81 -9.26 -25.61
CA ALA A 119 -3.90 -10.69 -25.34
C ALA A 119 -3.71 -11.01 -23.85
N PHE A 120 -2.75 -10.36 -23.19
CA PHE A 120 -2.55 -10.47 -21.74
C PHE A 120 -3.79 -10.04 -20.95
N MET A 121 -4.36 -8.86 -21.25
CA MET A 121 -5.55 -8.36 -20.57
C MET A 121 -6.75 -9.31 -20.70
N LEU A 122 -6.96 -9.85 -21.91
CA LEU A 122 -8.03 -10.82 -22.16
C LEU A 122 -7.79 -12.15 -21.42
N ALA A 123 -6.55 -12.63 -21.38
CA ALA A 123 -6.19 -13.84 -20.65
C ALA A 123 -6.39 -13.67 -19.13
N MET A 124 -6.00 -12.51 -18.59
CA MET A 124 -6.22 -12.15 -17.19
C MET A 124 -7.72 -12.08 -16.85
N ALA A 125 -8.52 -11.43 -17.69
CA ALA A 125 -9.97 -11.39 -17.53
C ALA A 125 -10.59 -12.79 -17.53
N GLY A 126 -10.15 -13.68 -18.43
CA GLY A 126 -10.58 -15.07 -18.46
C GLY A 126 -10.19 -15.86 -17.20
N ALA A 127 -9.02 -15.60 -16.63
CA ALA A 127 -8.59 -16.23 -15.38
C ALA A 127 -9.45 -15.78 -14.19
N LEU A 128 -9.71 -14.48 -14.07
CA LEU A 128 -10.59 -13.92 -13.03
C LEU A 128 -12.02 -14.46 -13.16
N GLY A 129 -12.56 -14.51 -14.39
CA GLY A 129 -13.91 -15.05 -14.63
C GLY A 129 -14.06 -16.50 -14.17
N ARG A 130 -13.03 -17.34 -14.36
CA ARG A 130 -13.05 -18.73 -13.87
C ARG A 130 -13.05 -18.84 -12.35
N GLN A 131 -12.42 -17.90 -11.63
CA GLN A 131 -12.43 -17.88 -10.17
C GLN A 131 -13.80 -17.47 -9.60
N HIS A 132 -14.61 -16.76 -10.38
CA HIS A 132 -15.96 -16.33 -10.01
C HIS A 132 -17.07 -17.23 -10.54
N ALA A 133 -16.76 -18.23 -11.37
CA ALA A 133 -17.73 -19.23 -11.79
C ALA A 133 -18.12 -20.06 -10.56
N HIS A 134 -19.38 -19.95 -10.13
CA HIS A 134 -19.94 -20.87 -9.13
C HIS A 134 -20.00 -22.28 -9.71
N ASP A 135 -19.67 -23.29 -8.90
CA ASP A 135 -19.93 -24.69 -9.24
C ASP A 135 -21.42 -24.80 -9.61
N PRO A 136 -21.76 -25.38 -10.78
CA PRO A 136 -23.15 -25.63 -11.10
C PRO A 136 -23.72 -26.52 -10.01
N ILE A 137 -24.71 -26.01 -9.27
CA ILE A 137 -25.46 -26.78 -8.28
C ILE A 137 -26.05 -27.97 -9.03
N ASP A 138 -25.57 -29.16 -8.70
CA ASP A 138 -26.00 -30.40 -9.34
C ASP A 138 -27.41 -30.73 -8.86
N TYR A 139 -28.42 -30.36 -9.64
CA TYR A 139 -29.83 -30.69 -9.39
C TYR A 139 -30.18 -32.15 -9.71
N ALA A 140 -29.20 -32.99 -10.06
CA ALA A 140 -29.42 -34.39 -10.46
C ALA A 140 -29.13 -35.42 -9.35
N ALA A 141 -28.84 -34.99 -8.13
CA ALA A 141 -28.68 -35.87 -6.98
C ALA A 141 -29.90 -35.77 -6.04
N ASP A 142 -31.02 -36.38 -6.46
CA ASP A 142 -32.15 -36.80 -5.60
C ASP A 142 -32.48 -38.27 -5.90
#